data_AF-A0AAD7SBY1-F1
#
_entry.id   AF-A0AAD7SBY1-F1
#
_cell.length_a   1.000
_cell.length_b   1.000
_cell.length_c   1.000
_cell.angle_alpha   90.00
_cell.angle_beta   90.00
_cell.angle_gamma   90.00
#
_symmetry.space_group_name_H-M   'P 1'
#
loop_
_entity.id
_entity.type
_entity.pdbx_description
1 polymer ?
#
loop_
_entity_poly.entity_id
_entity_poly.type
_entity_poly.pdbx_seq_one_letter_code
_entity_poly.pdbx_strand_id
1 'polypeptide(L)' 'MDSILRSHKCEDLIRPLVLEILSPISGKWIITEANVDSRQIDTILKSANSSWAEIVPSHQNDTGVFNQGDMM' A
#
# COMPACT_ATOMS: atom_id res chain seq x y z
N MET A 1 16.41 19.24 22.32
CA MET A 1 16.63 17.78 22.49
C MET A 1 16.15 17.16 21.20
N ASP A 2 16.91 17.44 20.15
CA ASP A 2 16.56 17.20 18.74
C ASP A 2 17.34 15.98 18.27
N SER A 3 16.69 14.80 18.23
CA SER A 3 17.43 13.63 17.74
C SER A 3 16.60 12.44 17.26
N ILE A 4 15.36 12.55 16.75
CA ILE A 4 14.73 11.39 16.05
C ILE A 4 13.75 11.82 14.94
N LEU A 5 14.18 12.66 14.01
CA LEU A 5 13.60 12.63 12.66
C LEU A 5 14.76 12.48 11.68
N ARG A 6 15.31 11.26 11.63
CA ARG A 6 15.96 10.82 10.40
C ARG A 6 14.87 10.82 9.35
N SER A 7 14.74 11.94 8.63
CA SER A 7 14.12 11.97 7.32
C SER A 7 14.87 10.94 6.49
N HIS A 8 14.35 9.71 6.48
CA HIS A 8 14.78 8.75 5.48
C HIS A 8 14.44 9.40 4.15
N LYS A 9 15.43 9.42 3.26
CA LYS A 9 15.29 9.96 1.93
C LYS A 9 14.09 9.30 1.24
N CYS A 10 12.96 10.02 1.18
CA CYS A 10 11.73 9.57 0.53
C CYS A 10 11.89 9.51 -1.00
N GLU A 11 13.01 9.98 -1.53
CA GLU A 11 13.36 9.95 -2.95
C GLU A 11 13.27 8.53 -3.53
N ASP A 12 13.53 7.48 -2.73
CA ASP A 12 13.40 6.09 -3.16
C ASP A 12 11.96 5.57 -3.22
N LEU A 13 11.00 6.27 -2.59
CA LEU A 13 9.57 5.90 -2.58
C LEU A 13 8.85 6.32 -3.86
N ILE A 14 9.40 7.28 -4.61
CA ILE A 14 8.81 7.78 -5.85
C ILE A 14 9.48 7.07 -7.02
N ARG A 15 8.91 5.95 -7.45
CA ARG A 15 9.36 5.21 -8.64
C ARG A 15 8.21 5.09 -9.63
N PRO A 16 8.40 5.43 -10.91
CA PRO A 16 7.39 5.17 -11.94
C PRO A 16 7.04 3.68 -11.95
N LEU A 17 5.75 3.34 -11.95
CA LEU A 17 5.32 1.99 -12.29
C LEU A 17 5.56 1.79 -13.79
N VAL A 18 6.57 0.98 -14.13
CA VAL A 18 6.79 0.53 -15.51
C VAL A 18 6.13 -0.83 -15.66
N LEU A 19 5.45 -1.08 -16.79
CA LEU A 19 4.68 -2.30 -17.04
C LEU A 19 5.51 -3.59 -16.89
N GLU A 20 6.81 -3.54 -17.13
CA GLU A 20 7.76 -4.65 -16.94
C GLU A 20 8.01 -4.98 -15.45
N ILE A 21 7.60 -4.10 -14.54
CA ILE A 21 7.77 -4.17 -13.08
C ILE A 21 6.41 -4.44 -12.40
N LEU A 22 5.41 -4.92 -13.14
CA LEU A 22 4.12 -5.30 -12.55
C LEU A 22 4.16 -6.68 -11.87
N SER A 23 5.01 -7.59 -12.35
CA SER A 23 5.14 -8.94 -11.79
C SER A 23 5.48 -8.98 -10.29
N PRO A 24 6.34 -8.10 -9.74
CA PRO A 24 6.69 -8.12 -8.32
C PRO A 24 5.55 -7.71 -7.38
N ILE A 25 4.58 -6.93 -7.86
CA ILE A 25 3.45 -6.45 -7.03
C ILE A 25 2.19 -7.30 -7.22
N SER A 26 2.14 -8.11 -8.28
CA SER A 26 1.02 -9.02 -8.56
C SER A 26 0.84 -10.05 -7.46
N GLY A 27 -0.41 -10.27 -7.08
CA GLY A 27 -0.81 -11.34 -6.16
C GLY A 27 -1.46 -10.83 -4.88
N LYS A 28 -1.57 -11.72 -3.89
CA LYS A 28 -2.24 -11.49 -2.62
C LYS A 28 -1.25 -11.11 -1.52
N TRP A 29 -1.59 -10.04 -0.81
CA TRP A 29 -0.78 -9.41 0.22
C TRP A 29 -1.57 -9.37 1.53
N ILE A 30 -0.84 -9.49 2.63
CA ILE A 30 -1.37 -9.26 3.98
C ILE A 30 -0.88 -7.89 4.42
N ILE A 31 -1.79 -7.05 4.91
CA ILE A 31 -1.44 -5.75 5.47
C ILE A 31 -1.01 -6.00 6.92
N THR A 32 0.26 -5.75 7.23
CA THR A 32 0.82 -6.00 8.57
C THR A 32 0.75 -4.77 9.46
N GLU A 33 1.06 -3.60 8.90
CA GLU A 33 1.16 -2.34 9.63
C GLU A 33 0.79 -1.18 8.69
N ALA A 34 0.18 -0.13 9.25
CA ALA A 34 -0.14 1.08 8.52
C ALA A 34 -0.06 2.31 9.43
N ASN A 35 0.46 3.41 8.91
CA ASN A 35 0.46 4.72 9.56
C ASN A 35 -0.17 5.72 8.60
N VAL A 36 -1.17 6.47 9.07
CA VAL A 36 -1.98 7.36 8.24
C VAL A 36 -2.27 8.66 8.98
N ASP A 37 -2.19 9.78 8.26
CA ASP A 37 -2.54 11.10 8.81
C ASP A 37 -4.06 11.32 8.89
N SER A 38 -4.83 10.59 8.07
CA SER A 38 -6.28 10.69 8.02
C SER A 38 -6.93 9.97 9.21
N ARG A 39 -7.56 10.74 10.10
CA ARG A 39 -8.32 10.20 11.24
C ARG A 39 -9.43 9.22 10.83
N GLN A 40 -10.06 9.43 9.67
CA GLN A 40 -11.10 8.53 9.18
C GLN A 40 -10.51 7.17 8.80
N ILE A 41 -9.37 7.16 8.09
CA ILE A 41 -8.69 5.92 7.70
C ILE A 41 -8.09 5.22 8.92
N ASP A 42 -7.52 5.97 9.85
CA ASP A 42 -7.02 5.44 11.12
C ASP A 42 -8.12 4.71 11.91
N THR A 43 -9.33 5.26 11.94
CA THR A 43 -10.47 4.63 12.60
C THR A 43 -10.84 3.29 11.94
N ILE A 44 -10.87 3.24 10.61
CA ILE A 44 -11.18 2.02 9.84
C ILE A 44 -10.10 0.95 10.06
N LEU A 45 -8.83 1.34 9.98
CA LEU A 45 -7.71 0.42 10.16
C LEU A 45 -7.65 -0.15 11.59
N LYS A 46 -8.02 0.65 12.60
CA LYS A 46 -8.11 0.19 14.00
C LYS A 46 -9.26 -0.78 14.26
N SER A 47 -10.32 -0.76 13.47
CA SER A 47 -11.41 -1.73 13.59
C SER A 47 -11.11 -3.07 12.90
N ALA A 48 -10.14 -3.10 11.98
CA ALA A 48 -9.77 -4.33 11.28
C ALA A 48 -8.88 -5.23 12.16
N ASN A 49 -9.27 -6.49 12.34
CA ASN A 49 -8.46 -7.49 13.05
C ASN A 49 -7.39 -8.13 12.15
N SER A 50 -7.67 -8.17 10.84
CA SER A 50 -6.78 -8.65 9.78
C SER A 50 -7.22 -8.00 8.48
N SER A 51 -6.30 -7.77 7.54
CA SER A 51 -6.70 -7.32 6.20
C SER A 51 -5.77 -7.91 5.14
N TRP A 52 -6.34 -8.12 3.96
CA TRP A 52 -5.60 -8.55 2.78
C TRP A 52 -6.01 -7.72 1.57
N ALA A 53 -5.08 -7.61 0.63
CA ALA A 53 -5.31 -7.01 -0.68
C ALA A 53 -4.80 -7.95 -1.78
N GLU A 54 -5.39 -7.89 -2.96
CA GLU A 54 -4.89 -8.56 -4.15
C GLU A 54 -4.77 -7.55 -5.29
N ILE A 55 -3.60 -7.54 -5.92
CA ILE A 55 -3.28 -6.67 -7.04
C ILE A 55 -3.18 -7.53 -8.29
N VAL A 56 -4.05 -7.26 -9.25
CA VAL A 56 -4.05 -7.91 -10.57
C VAL A 56 -3.83 -6.83 -11.63
N PRO A 57 -2.58 -6.54 -11.98
CA PRO A 57 -2.27 -5.52 -12.97
C PRO A 57 -2.59 -6.01 -14.38
N SER A 58 -3.00 -5.09 -15.26
CA SER A 58 -3.35 -5.34 -16.65
C SER A 58 -2.43 -4.53 -17.57
N HIS A 59 -1.82 -5.21 -18.52
CA HIS A 59 -1.06 -4.55 -19.60
C HIS A 59 -1.97 -3.81 -20.59
N GLN A 60 -3.29 -4.02 -20.51
CA GLN A 60 -4.25 -3.28 -21.32
C GLN A 60 -4.64 -1.99 -20.61
N ASN A 61 -4.30 -0.88 -21.26
CA ASN A 61 -4.69 0.49 -20.88
C ASN A 61 -4.14 0.97 -19.53
N ASP A 62 -3.01 0.43 -19.06
CA ASP A 62 -2.40 0.80 -17.77
C ASP A 62 -3.39 0.70 -16.59
N THR A 63 -4.23 -0.35 -16.61
CA THR A 63 -5.25 -0.59 -15.59
C THR A 63 -4.88 -1.75 -14.67
N GLY A 64 -5.63 -1.94 -13.59
CA GLY A 64 -5.51 -3.09 -12.73
C GLY A 64 -6.75 -3.27 -11.88
N VAL A 65 -6.91 -4.48 -11.34
CA VAL A 65 -7.93 -4.77 -10.33
C VAL A 65 -7.27 -4.76 -8.96
N PHE A 66 -7.91 -4.08 -8.02
CA PHE A 66 -7.54 -4.08 -6.61
C PHE A 66 -8.69 -4.70 -5.81
N ASN A 67 -8.50 -5.93 -5.36
CA ASN A 67 -9.44 -6.58 -4.46
C ASN A 67 -8.94 -6.41 -3.03
N GLN A 68 -9.86 -6.27 -2.08
CA GLN A 68 -9.53 -6.15 -0.68
C GLN A 68 -10.55 -6.91 0.17
N GLY A 69 -10.12 -7.38 1.34
CA GLY A 69 -10.99 -8.05 2.30
C GLY A 69 -10.64 -7.71 3.73
N ASP A 70 -11.63 -7.95 4.60
CA ASP A 70 -11.55 -7.80 6.06
C ASP A 70 -11.18 -6.38 6.54
N MET A 71 -11.44 -5.37 5.69
CA MET A 71 -11.15 -3.96 5.97
C MET A 71 -12.29 -3.23 6.71
N MET A 72 -13.41 -3.91 7.02
CA MET A 72 -14.55 -3.39 7.79
C MET A 72 -15.25 -4.52 8.55
#